data_AF-A0A955ISE1-F1
#
_entry.id   AF-A0A955ISE1-F1
#
_cell.length_a   1.000
_cell.length_b   1.000
_cell.length_c   1.000
_cell.angle_alpha   90.00
_cell.angle_beta   90.00
_cell.angle_gamma   90.00
#
_symmetry.space_group_name_H-M   'P 1'
#
loop_
_entity.id
_entity.type
_entity.pdbx_description
1 polymer ?
#
loop_
_entity_poly.entity_id
_entity_poly.type
_entity_poly.pdbx_seq_one_letter_code
_entity_poly.pdbx_strand_id
1 'polypeptide(L)'
;KNIPTALGRGDSLVGSKDDNLIEKPARTVEINPRVPQMLDELIMRCVEVNPDDRPASMREVADRLELILGKLRAERSMRQSPAAQVVDEEA
;
A
#
# COMPACT_ATOMS: atom_id res chain seq x y z
N LYS A 1 1.95 -13.32 -16.92
CA LYS A 1 1.51 -13.54 -15.51
C LYS A 1 -0.01 -13.54 -15.50
N ASN A 2 -0.64 -14.52 -14.86
CA ASN A 2 -2.09 -14.57 -14.70
C ASN A 2 -2.46 -13.78 -13.43
N ILE A 3 -3.42 -12.87 -13.49
CA ILE A 3 -3.88 -12.11 -12.32
C ILE A 3 -5.10 -12.86 -11.76
N PRO A 4 -5.05 -13.35 -10.51
CA PRO A 4 -6.20 -14.00 -9.90
C PRO A 4 -7.30 -12.96 -9.73
N THR A 5 -8.33 -13.05 -10.56
CA THR A 5 -9.50 -12.16 -10.51
C THR A 5 -10.76 -13.00 -10.32
N ALA A 6 -11.78 -12.39 -9.72
CA ALA A 6 -13.11 -12.98 -9.59
C ALA A 6 -13.82 -13.17 -10.95
N LEU A 7 -13.30 -12.55 -12.01
CA LEU A 7 -13.82 -12.69 -13.37
C LEU A 7 -13.48 -14.09 -13.91
N GLY A 8 -14.51 -14.86 -14.28
CA GLY A 8 -14.34 -16.13 -14.98
C GLY A 8 -13.60 -15.93 -16.30
N ARG A 9 -12.71 -16.87 -16.66
CA ARG A 9 -12.19 -16.92 -18.03
C ARG A 9 -13.37 -17.22 -18.95
N GLY A 10 -13.39 -16.61 -20.14
CA GLY A 10 -14.54 -16.53 -21.05
C GLY A 10 -15.26 -17.83 -21.44
N ASP A 11 -14.77 -19.01 -21.06
CA ASP A 11 -15.40 -20.31 -21.31
C ASP A 11 -15.91 -21.05 -20.05
N SER A 12 -15.82 -20.47 -18.84
CA SER A 12 -16.37 -21.10 -17.64
C SER A 12 -17.75 -20.54 -17.27
N LEU A 13 -18.78 -21.34 -17.55
CA LEU A 13 -20.17 -21.17 -17.07
C LEU A 13 -20.34 -21.35 -15.55
N VAL A 14 -19.25 -21.27 -14.78
CA VAL A 14 -19.29 -21.29 -13.32
C VAL A 14 -19.33 -19.83 -12.86
N GLY A 15 -20.55 -19.35 -12.63
CA GLY A 15 -20.82 -18.03 -12.08
C GLY A 15 -20.10 -17.88 -10.74
N SER A 16 -19.37 -16.78 -10.60
CA SER A 16 -18.73 -16.28 -9.38
C SER A 16 -17.93 -17.34 -8.60
N LYS A 17 -16.60 -17.32 -8.73
CA LYS A 17 -15.75 -17.95 -7.72
C LYS A 17 -16.15 -17.43 -6.34
N ASP A 18 -16.23 -18.33 -5.37
CA ASP A 18 -16.39 -17.98 -3.95
C ASP A 18 -15.31 -16.94 -3.59
N ASP A 19 -15.72 -15.79 -3.02
CA ASP A 19 -14.81 -14.71 -2.65
C ASP A 19 -13.72 -15.21 -1.68
N ASN A 20 -14.03 -16.24 -0.87
CA ASN A 20 -13.07 -16.86 0.04
C ASN A 20 -11.96 -17.67 -0.66
N LEU A 21 -12.10 -17.90 -1.97
CA LEU A 21 -11.09 -18.58 -2.80
C LEU A 21 -10.18 -17.58 -3.55
N ILE A 22 -10.36 -16.27 -3.34
CA ILE A 22 -9.49 -15.24 -3.94
C ILE A 22 -8.24 -15.09 -3.07
N GLU A 23 -7.11 -15.56 -3.59
CA GLU A 23 -5.81 -15.34 -2.97
C GLU A 23 -5.49 -13.85 -2.90
N LYS A 24 -5.05 -13.39 -1.72
CA LYS A 24 -4.55 -12.02 -1.55
C LYS A 24 -3.32 -11.80 -2.45
N PRO A 25 -3.16 -10.61 -3.05
CA PRO A 25 -1.95 -10.29 -3.78
C PRO A 25 -0.72 -10.29 -2.85
N ALA A 26 0.46 -10.52 -3.42
CA ALA A 26 1.72 -10.31 -2.72
C ALA A 26 1.83 -8.85 -2.23
N ARG A 27 2.48 -8.66 -1.08
CA ARG A 27 2.63 -7.30 -0.52
C ARG A 27 3.50 -6.45 -1.42
N THR A 28 3.28 -5.14 -1.41
CA THR A 28 4.03 -4.21 -2.26
C THR A 28 5.50 -4.16 -1.82
N VAL A 29 5.77 -4.24 -0.52
CA VAL A 29 7.14 -4.29 0.03
C VAL A 29 7.92 -5.54 -0.36
N GLU A 30 7.25 -6.66 -0.62
CA GLU A 30 7.87 -7.90 -1.11
C GLU A 30 8.34 -7.73 -2.56
N ILE A 31 7.65 -6.89 -3.34
CA ILE A 31 7.96 -6.60 -4.74
C ILE A 31 9.01 -5.48 -4.83
N ASN A 32 8.87 -4.44 -4.02
CA ASN A 32 9.76 -3.28 -3.99
C ASN A 32 9.97 -2.80 -2.55
N PRO A 33 11.14 -3.10 -1.93
CA PRO A 33 11.43 -2.72 -0.54
C PRO A 33 11.61 -1.21 -0.34
N ARG A 34 11.64 -0.41 -1.42
CA ARG A 34 11.67 1.06 -1.33
C ARG A 34 10.29 1.66 -1.04
N VAL A 35 9.22 0.87 -1.10
CA VAL A 35 7.87 1.31 -0.78
C VAL A 35 7.76 1.54 0.73
N PRO A 36 7.34 2.72 1.19
CA PRO A 36 7.15 2.97 2.62
C PRO A 36 6.12 2.02 3.22
N GLN A 37 6.39 1.50 4.43
CA GLN A 37 5.52 0.54 5.11
C GLN A 37 4.07 1.04 5.26
N MET A 38 3.88 2.33 5.58
CA MET A 38 2.55 2.93 5.68
C MET A 38 1.76 2.93 4.36
N LEU A 39 2.47 3.01 3.22
CA LEU A 39 1.82 2.94 1.91
C LEU A 39 1.46 1.50 1.56
N ASP A 40 2.32 0.55 1.88
CA ASP A 40 2.03 -0.88 1.73
C ASP A 40 0.78 -1.29 2.52
N GLU A 41 0.70 -0.89 3.79
CA GLU A 41 -0.47 -1.15 4.63
C GLU A 41 -1.77 -0.58 4.04
N LEU A 42 -1.74 0.66 3.55
CA LEU A 42 -2.90 1.28 2.91
C LEU A 42 -3.31 0.51 1.63
N ILE A 43 -2.34 0.15 0.78
CA ILE A 43 -2.59 -0.63 -0.43
C ILE A 43 -3.24 -1.97 -0.07
N MET A 44 -2.66 -2.70 0.89
CA MET A 44 -3.16 -4.01 1.30
C MET A 44 -4.58 -3.92 1.87
N ARG A 45 -4.90 -2.85 2.62
CA ARG A 45 -6.26 -2.61 3.10
C ARG A 45 -7.25 -2.32 1.97
N CYS A 46 -6.85 -1.58 0.94
CA CYS A 46 -7.70 -1.29 -0.23
C CYS A 46 -8.07 -2.54 -1.03
N VAL A 47 -7.22 -3.57 -1.02
CA VAL A 47 -7.42 -4.81 -1.77
C VAL A 47 -7.87 -5.99 -0.90
N GLU A 48 -8.38 -5.71 0.30
CA GLU A 48 -8.98 -6.74 1.14
C GLU A 48 -10.11 -7.46 0.41
N VAL A 49 -10.19 -8.78 0.60
CA VAL A 49 -11.21 -9.61 -0.05
C VAL A 49 -12.58 -9.19 0.44
N ASN A 50 -12.75 -9.15 1.76
CA ASN A 50 -13.95 -8.65 2.42
C ASN A 50 -14.06 -7.12 2.27
N PRO A 51 -15.14 -6.60 1.66
CA PRO A 51 -15.36 -5.16 1.54
C PRO A 51 -15.40 -4.41 2.88
N ASP A 52 -15.85 -5.04 3.96
CA ASP A 52 -15.96 -4.41 5.28
C ASP A 52 -14.59 -4.14 5.93
N ASP A 53 -13.54 -4.85 5.49
CA ASP A 53 -12.17 -4.67 5.97
C ASP A 53 -11.43 -3.56 5.19
N ARG A 54 -11.99 -3.10 4.07
CA ARG A 54 -11.45 -2.00 3.25
C ARG A 54 -11.66 -0.64 3.95
N PRO A 55 -10.98 0.43 3.48
CA PRO A 55 -11.29 1.77 3.95
C PRO A 55 -12.76 2.12 3.70
N ALA A 56 -13.41 2.74 4.68
CA ALA A 56 -14.86 2.97 4.68
C ALA A 56 -15.31 3.95 3.58
N SER A 57 -14.37 4.73 3.02
CA SER A 57 -14.65 5.65 1.92
C SER A 57 -13.39 6.04 1.15
N MET A 58 -13.56 6.55 -0.07
CA MET A 58 -12.47 7.16 -0.84
C MET A 58 -11.88 8.41 -0.16
N ARG A 59 -12.65 9.10 0.68
CA ARG A 59 -12.13 10.20 1.50
C ARG A 59 -11.10 9.68 2.50
N GLU A 60 -11.36 8.53 3.12
CA GLU A 60 -10.41 7.88 4.01
C GLU A 60 -9.08 7.59 3.29
N VAL A 61 -9.15 7.06 2.06
CA VAL A 61 -7.97 6.78 1.24
C VAL A 61 -7.20 8.07 0.94
N ALA A 62 -7.88 9.13 0.52
CA ALA A 62 -7.26 10.42 0.20
C ALA A 62 -6.54 11.03 1.41
N ASP A 63 -7.21 11.11 2.57
CA ASP A 63 -6.63 11.65 3.80
C ASP A 63 -5.35 10.88 4.21
N ARG A 64 -5.34 9.55 4.00
CA ARG A 64 -4.21 8.68 4.37
C ARG A 64 -3.04 8.87 3.41
N LEU A 65 -3.31 9.01 2.10
CA LEU A 65 -2.30 9.35 1.11
C LEU A 65 -1.68 10.72 1.37
N GLU A 66 -2.48 11.72 1.76
CA GLU A 66 -1.98 13.05 2.13
C GLU A 66 -1.06 12.98 3.36
N LEU A 67 -1.43 12.23 4.39
CA LEU A 67 -0.59 12.00 5.56
C LEU A 67 0.75 11.35 5.20
N ILE A 68 0.72 10.29 4.39
CA ILE A 68 1.93 9.59 3.93
C ILE A 68 2.83 10.56 3.15
N LEU A 69 2.25 11.32 2.22
CA LEU A 69 2.98 12.30 1.42
C LEU A 69 3.61 13.39 2.30
N GLY A 70 2.88 13.88 3.31
CA GLY A 70 3.37 14.85 4.29
C GLY A 70 4.60 14.33 5.03
N LYS A 71 4.56 13.10 5.54
CA LYS A 71 5.70 12.45 6.21
C LYS A 71 6.91 12.34 5.28
N LEU A 72 6.72 11.84 4.06
CA LEU A 72 7.80 11.67 3.09
C LEU A 72 8.47 13.02 2.71
N ARG A 73 7.68 14.09 2.60
CA ARG A 73 8.20 15.43 2.35
C ARG A 73 9.01 15.96 3.53
N ALA A 74 8.51 15.78 4.75
CA ALA A 74 9.21 16.20 5.98
C ALA A 74 10.54 15.44 6.18
N GLU A 75 10.53 14.12 5.99
CA GLU A 75 11.75 13.30 6.06
C GLU A 75 12.77 13.75 5.01
N ARG A 76 12.32 14.06 3.79
CA ARG A 76 13.18 14.56 2.72
C ARG A 76 13.77 15.94 3.08
N SER A 77 12.97 16.85 3.63
CA SER A 77 13.48 18.17 4.04
C SER A 77 14.48 18.08 5.19
N MET A 78 14.26 17.17 6.15
CA MET A 78 15.20 16.93 7.25
C MET A 78 16.53 16.37 6.74
N ARG A 79 16.49 15.41 5.80
CA ARG A 79 17.71 14.87 5.15
C ARG A 79 18.47 15.90 4.32
N GLN A 80 17.79 16.92 3.80
CA GLN A 80 18.37 17.98 2.97
C GLN A 80 18.78 19.22 3.78
N SER A 81 18.47 19.27 5.08
CA SER A 81 18.83 20.40 5.94
C SER A 81 20.29 20.31 6.39
N PRO A 82 21.15 21.30 6.07
CA PRO A 82 22.56 21.31 6.47
C PRO A 82 22.78 21.30 7.99
N ALA A 83 21.78 21.72 8.78
CA ALA A 83 21.86 21.79 10.23
C ALA A 83 21.88 20.41 10.94
N ALA A 84 21.57 19.32 10.24
CA ALA A 84 21.59 17.96 10.82
C ALA A 84 22.94 17.23 10.64
N GLN A 85 23.94 17.86 10.00
CA GLN A 85 25.28 17.25 9.77
C GLN A 85 26.35 17.69 10.77
N VAL A 86 26.01 18.45 11.81
CA VAL A 86 26.94 18.88 12.88
C VAL A 86 26.72 18.10 14.17
N VAL A 87 26.84 16.77 14.11
CA VAL A 87 26.98 15.92 15.32
C VAL A 87 27.80 14.69 14.95
N ASP A 88 29.11 14.88 14.75
CA ASP A 88 30.16 13.88 15.05
C ASP A 88 31.53 14.49 14.70
N GLU A 89 31.91 15.54 15.44
CA GLU A 89 33.32 15.92 15.59
C GLU A 89 33.46 16.60 16.95
N GLU A 90 33.74 15.80 18.00
CA GLU A 90 34.59 16.12 19.17
C GLU A 90 34.39 15.07 20.30
N ALA A 91 35.32 14.10 20.39
CA ALA A 91 36.05 13.68 21.61
C ALA A 91 36.81 12.35 21.37
#